data_AF-A0A3D1PS89-F1
#
_entry.id   AF-A0A3D1PS89-F1
#
_cell.length_a   1.000
_cell.length_b   1.000
_cell.length_c   1.000
_cell.angle_alpha   90.00
_cell.angle_beta   90.00
_cell.angle_gamma   90.00
#
_symmetry.space_group_name_H-M   'P 1'
#
loop_
_entity.id
_entity.type
_entity.pdbx_description
1 polymer ?
#
loop_
_entity_poly.entity_id
_entity_poly.type
_entity_poly.pdbx_seq_one_letter_code
_entity_poly.pdbx_strand_id
1 'polypeptide(L)' 'MPIRRGDTVIFPHPPVLAAWAAVGGKKESEGPLAQGFDELVQDAGFDA' A
#
# COMPACT_ATOMS: atom_id res chain seq x y z
N MET A 1 -7.25 -22.86 3.09
CA MET A 1 -6.18 -22.37 2.19
C MET A 1 -6.82 -21.85 0.91
N PRO A 2 -6.31 -20.75 0.32
CA PRO A 2 -6.80 -20.25 -0.96
C PRO A 2 -6.61 -21.31 -2.06
N ILE A 3 -7.54 -21.40 -2.99
CA ILE A 3 -7.50 -22.35 -4.11
C ILE A 3 -7.04 -21.57 -5.35
N ARG A 4 -6.05 -22.07 -6.08
CA ARG A 4 -5.65 -21.48 -7.37
C ARG A 4 -6.38 -22.15 -8.53
N ARG A 5 -6.88 -21.36 -9.48
CA ARG A 5 -7.46 -21.82 -10.76
C ARG A 5 -6.90 -20.95 -11.88
N GLY A 6 -5.81 -21.42 -12.50
CA GLY A 6 -4.99 -20.57 -13.37
C GLY A 6 -4.41 -19.39 -12.58
N ASP A 7 -4.59 -18.18 -13.09
CA ASP A 7 -4.14 -16.93 -12.46
C ASP A 7 -5.08 -16.43 -11.34
N THR A 8 -6.24 -17.08 -11.20
CA THR A 8 -7.25 -16.68 -10.21
C THR A 8 -7.00 -17.37 -8.86
N VAL A 9 -7.04 -16.59 -7.77
CA VAL A 9 -7.07 -17.08 -6.39
C VAL A 9 -8.50 -17.02 -5.86
N ILE A 10 -9.02 -18.15 -5.38
CA ILE A 10 -10.36 -18.28 -4.81
C ILE A 10 -10.23 -18.43 -3.29
N PHE A 11 -10.92 -17.57 -2.55
CA PHE A 11 -11.00 -17.62 -1.09
C PHE A 11 -12.33 -18.29 -0.69
N PRO A 12 -12.31 -19.47 -0.03
CA PRO A 12 -13.55 -20.14 0.41
C PRO A 12 -14.32 -19.37 1.49
N HIS A 13 -13.63 -18.49 2.22
CA HIS A 13 -14.20 -17.56 3.18
C HIS A 13 -13.81 -16.13 2.75
N PRO A 14 -14.61 -15.10 3.07
CA PRO A 14 -14.29 -13.73 2.69
C PRO A 14 -12.89 -13.31 3.20
N PRO A 15 -11.99 -12.82 2.34
CA PRO A 15 -10.71 -12.30 2.77
C PRO A 15 -10.89 -10.99 3.55
N VAL A 16 -10.00 -10.72 4.51
CA VAL A 16 -10.01 -9.51 5.34
C VAL A 16 -8.67 -8.79 5.21
N LEU A 17 -8.70 -7.48 5.01
CA LEU A 17 -7.54 -6.61 5.18
C LEU A 17 -7.49 -6.17 6.64
N ALA A 18 -6.59 -6.78 7.42
CA ALA A 18 -6.51 -6.53 8.86
C ALA A 18 -5.86 -5.17 9.19
N ALA A 19 -4.91 -4.73 8.38
CA ALA A 19 -4.24 -3.44 8.46
C ALA A 19 -3.63 -3.08 7.10
N TRP A 20 -3.37 -1.80 6.86
CA TRP A 20 -2.65 -1.31 5.70
C TRP A 20 -1.96 0.02 6.04
N ALA A 21 -0.95 0.38 5.26
CA ALA A 21 -0.36 1.70 5.27
C ALA A 21 0.14 2.04 3.86
N ALA A 22 0.05 3.30 3.48
CA ALA A 22 0.61 3.86 2.26
C ALA A 22 1.71 4.87 2.62
N VAL A 23 2.94 4.61 2.18
CA VAL A 23 4.08 5.52 2.34
C VAL A 23 4.54 5.99 0.97
N GLY A 24 4.67 7.30 0.80
CA GLY A 24 5.00 7.93 -0.47
C GLY A 24 6.24 8.81 -0.36
N GLY A 25 6.85 9.13 -1.49
CA GLY A 25 7.98 10.04 -1.56
C GLY A 25 7.54 11.48 -1.83
N LYS A 26 8.53 12.34 -2.06
CA LYS A 26 8.33 13.75 -2.38
C LYS A 26 7.37 13.95 -3.57
N LYS A 27 7.53 13.17 -4.64
CA LYS A 27 6.69 13.31 -5.84
C LYS A 27 5.22 12.98 -5.56
N GLU A 28 4.97 11.99 -4.71
CA GLU A 28 3.63 11.59 -4.29
C GLU A 28 2.98 12.65 -3.38
N SER A 29 3.78 13.41 -2.63
CA SER A 29 3.30 14.52 -1.79
C SER A 29 2.73 15.72 -2.56
N GLU A 30 3.14 15.89 -3.83
CA GLU A 30 2.66 16.97 -4.70
C GLU A 30 1.38 16.57 -5.47
N GLY A 31 1.01 15.29 -5.39
CA GLY A 31 -0.11 14.72 -6.12
C GLY A 31 -1.46 14.90 -5.41
N PRO A 32 -2.58 14.77 -6.15
CA PRO A 32 -3.93 14.89 -5.59
C PRO A 32 -4.29 13.78 -4.57
N LEU A 33 -3.45 12.74 -4.47
CA LEU A 33 -3.62 11.62 -3.53
C LEU A 33 -2.77 11.75 -2.26
N ALA A 34 -1.99 12.84 -2.12
CA ALA A 34 -1.07 13.02 -0.99
C ALA A 34 -1.72 12.81 0.38
N GLN A 35 -2.96 13.28 0.56
CA GLN A 35 -3.72 13.14 1.80
C GLN A 35 -4.04 11.68 2.16
N GLY A 36 -4.00 10.76 1.18
CA GLY A 36 -4.28 9.34 1.37
C GLY A 36 -3.08 8.52 1.85
N PHE A 37 -1.89 9.12 1.95
CA PHE A 37 -0.72 8.46 2.50
C PHE A 37 -0.66 8.64 4.02
N ASP A 38 -0.30 7.57 4.73
CA ASP A 38 -0.06 7.60 6.16
C ASP A 38 1.27 8.32 6.49
N GLU A 39 2.22 8.25 5.56
CA GLU A 39 3.52 8.94 5.67
C GLU A 39 4.02 9.40 4.30
N LEU A 40 4.57 10.61 4.24
CA LEU A 40 5.22 11.17 3.05
C LEU A 40 6.63 11.59 3.41
N VAL A 41 7.62 10.94 2.79
CA VAL A 41 9.03 11.17 3.06
C VAL A 41 9.61 12.15 2.03
N GLN A 42 10.26 13.20 2.52
CA GLN A 42 10.97 14.16 1.66
C GLN A 42 12.32 13.58 1.20
N ASP A 43 12.84 14.08 0.07
CA ASP A 43 14.18 13.69 -0.39
C ASP A 43 15.23 14.04 0.69
N ALA A 44 16.19 13.13 0.91
CA ALA A 44 17.21 13.16 1.96
C ALA A 44 16.77 12.79 3.40
N GLY A 45 15.70 11.99 3.57
CA GLY A 45 15.28 11.47 4.88
C GLY A 45 16.22 10.49 5.62
N PHE A 46 17.43 10.24 5.08
CA PHE A 46 18.49 9.48 5.77
C PHE A 46 19.72 10.38 5.95
N ASP A 47 19.62 11.42 6.77
CA ASP A 47 20.82 11.98 7.40
C ASP A 47 21.22 11.00 8.52
N ALA A 48 22.36 10.34 8.31
CA ALA A 48 22.95 9.34 9.22
C ALA A 48 23.44 9.96 10.54
#